data_AF-A0A183JAI9-F1
#
_entry.id   AF-A0A183JAI9-F1
#
_cell.length_a   1.000
_cell.length_b   1.000
_cell.length_c   1.000
_cell.angle_alpha   90.00
_cell.angle_beta   90.00
_cell.angle_gamma   90.00
#
_symmetry.space_group_name_H-M   'P 1'
#
loop_
_entity.id
_entity.type
_entity.pdbx_description
1 polymer ?
#
loop_
_entity_poly.entity_id
_entity_poly.type
_entity_poly.pdbx_seq_one_letter_code
_entity_poly.pdbx_strand_id
1 'polypeptide(L)'
;MTEQTATSSGHWTKRVQEIVLSFSADSDCPFVVAGGSENAPFPIVSCLRNDLLTYLNENDRISNGYIVLEVQGRKMAGLTSYDAQKWLRNCCVRG
;
A
#
# COMPACT_ATOMS: atom_id res chain seq x y z
N MET A 1 -11.51 -39.32 16.96
CA MET A 1 -11.24 -38.42 15.82
C MET A 1 -11.09 -37.03 16.41
N THR A 2 -9.87 -36.61 16.72
CA THR A 2 -9.60 -35.31 17.37
C THR A 2 -9.69 -34.22 16.32
N GLU A 3 -10.75 -33.41 16.41
CA GLU A 3 -10.94 -32.20 15.61
C GLU A 3 -9.83 -31.21 15.97
N GLN A 4 -8.94 -30.93 15.02
CA GLN A 4 -7.92 -29.91 15.16
C GLN A 4 -8.61 -28.55 15.14
N THR A 5 -8.67 -27.89 16.29
CA THR A 5 -9.03 -26.49 16.41
C THR A 5 -7.98 -25.68 15.68
N ALA A 6 -8.35 -25.11 14.52
CA ALA A 6 -7.52 -24.15 13.81
C ALA A 6 -7.18 -23.01 14.78
N THR A 7 -5.92 -22.95 15.18
CA THR A 7 -5.37 -21.93 16.07
C THR A 7 -5.66 -20.56 15.47
N SER A 8 -6.16 -19.66 16.31
CA SER A 8 -6.63 -18.32 15.92
C SER A 8 -5.53 -17.54 15.17
N SER A 9 -5.53 -17.61 13.84
CA SER A 9 -4.80 -16.65 13.03
C SER A 9 -5.47 -15.30 13.27
N GLY A 10 -4.79 -14.38 13.98
CA GLY A 10 -5.39 -13.11 14.41
C GLY A 10 -6.16 -12.39 13.30
N HIS A 11 -7.26 -11.74 13.69
CA HIS A 11 -8.14 -11.00 12.77
C HIS A 11 -7.33 -10.04 11.87
N TRP A 12 -7.66 -9.98 10.58
CA TRP A 12 -6.89 -9.24 9.57
C TRP A 12 -6.68 -7.75 9.92
N THR A 13 -7.59 -7.14 10.68
CA THR A 13 -7.42 -5.77 11.18
C THR A 13 -6.20 -5.59 12.08
N LYS A 14 -5.72 -6.65 12.75
CA LYS A 14 -4.45 -6.62 13.52
C LYS A 14 -3.20 -6.55 12.63
N ARG A 15 -3.35 -6.68 11.32
CA ARG A 15 -2.27 -6.62 10.31
C ARG A 15 -2.33 -5.34 9.47
N VAL A 16 -3.22 -4.40 9.82
CA VAL A 16 -3.28 -3.09 9.19
C VAL A 16 -2.21 -2.22 9.83
N GLN A 17 -1.38 -1.60 8.99
CA GLN A 17 -0.33 -0.67 9.42
C GLN A 17 -0.46 0.64 8.64
N GLU A 18 -0.24 1.74 9.34
CA GLU A 18 -0.01 3.05 8.73
C GLU A 18 1.48 3.20 8.50
N ILE A 19 1.86 3.70 7.32
CA ILE A 19 3.25 3.94 6.97
C ILE A 19 3.37 5.38 6.50
N VAL A 20 4.27 6.12 7.13
CA VAL A 20 4.65 7.47 6.71
C VAL A 20 6.07 7.42 6.18
N LEU A 21 6.26 7.90 4.96
CA LEU A 21 7.56 7.91 4.29
C LEU A 21 7.68 9.13 3.40
N SER A 22 8.91 9.46 3.03
CA SER A 22 9.28 10.42 2.01
C SER A 22 10.22 9.77 1.00
N PHE A 23 10.44 10.42 -0.13
CA PHE A 23 11.41 10.00 -1.14
C PHE A 23 11.97 11.22 -1.86
N SER A 24 13.06 11.04 -2.62
CA SER A 24 13.75 12.15 -3.26
C SER A 24 12.88 12.89 -4.28
N ALA A 25 12.87 14.22 -4.21
CA ALA A 25 12.10 15.09 -5.09
C ALA A 25 12.51 15.02 -6.57
N ASP A 26 13.74 14.59 -6.85
CA ASP A 26 14.25 14.45 -8.22
C ASP A 26 13.74 13.18 -8.92
N SER A 27 12.99 12.32 -8.22
CA SER A 27 12.49 11.06 -8.74
C SER A 27 10.99 11.08 -8.97
N ASP A 28 10.55 10.46 -10.07
CA ASP A 28 9.15 10.10 -10.25
C ASP A 28 8.67 9.23 -9.08
N CYS A 29 7.37 9.30 -8.80
CA CYS A 29 6.71 8.52 -7.75
C CYS A 29 7.16 7.04 -7.81
N PRO A 30 7.86 6.51 -6.78
CA PRO A 30 8.51 5.20 -6.84
C PRO A 30 7.53 4.02 -6.72
N PHE A 31 6.23 4.32 -6.70
CA PHE A 31 5.15 3.37 -6.46
C PHE A 31 4.36 3.10 -7.73
N VAL A 32 4.06 1.81 -7.94
CA VAL A 32 3.13 1.35 -8.96
C VAL A 32 1.98 0.60 -8.33
N VAL A 33 0.80 0.78 -8.92
CA VAL A 33 -0.44 0.10 -8.54
C VAL A 33 -0.76 -0.98 -9.55
N ALA A 34 -1.06 -2.16 -9.03
CA ALA A 34 -1.74 -3.23 -9.74
C ALA A 34 -3.15 -3.44 -9.18
N GLY A 35 -4.01 -4.11 -9.94
CA GLY A 35 -5.38 -4.41 -9.53
C GLY A 35 -6.33 -3.27 -9.86
N GLY A 36 -6.99 -2.71 -8.84
CA GLY A 36 -8.08 -1.74 -9.00
C GLY A 36 -9.42 -2.40 -9.34
N SER A 37 -10.52 -1.67 -9.23
CA SER A 37 -11.90 -2.19 -9.30
C SER A 37 -12.24 -3.01 -10.55
N GLU A 38 -11.46 -2.84 -11.61
CA GLU A 38 -11.56 -3.62 -12.85
C GLU A 38 -11.01 -5.06 -12.72
N ASN A 39 -10.14 -5.32 -11.73
CA ASN A 39 -9.47 -6.61 -11.52
C ASN A 39 -9.60 -7.14 -10.08
N ALA A 40 -9.77 -6.27 -9.09
CA ALA A 40 -9.82 -6.60 -7.67
C ALA A 40 -10.50 -5.49 -6.84
N PRO A 41 -11.09 -5.79 -5.67
CA PRO A 41 -11.73 -4.77 -4.83
C PRO A 41 -10.75 -3.72 -4.25
N PHE A 42 -9.46 -4.04 -4.18
CA PHE A 42 -8.43 -3.16 -3.64
C PHE A 42 -7.19 -3.09 -4.57
N PRO A 43 -6.54 -1.91 -4.66
CA PRO A 43 -5.25 -1.79 -5.32
C PRO A 43 -4.13 -2.40 -4.48
N ILE A 44 -3.18 -3.00 -5.18
CA ILE A 44 -1.93 -3.52 -4.61
C ILE A 44 -0.82 -2.57 -4.99
N VAL A 45 -0.04 -2.09 -4.02
CA VAL A 45 1.12 -1.24 -4.28
C VAL A 45 2.39 -2.07 -4.28
N SER A 46 3.26 -1.76 -5.24
CA SER A 46 4.63 -2.22 -5.30
C SER A 46 5.57 -1.03 -5.36
N CYS A 47 6.72 -1.15 -4.71
CA CYS A 47 7.80 -0.16 -4.76
C CYS A 47 8.85 -0.61 -5.76
N LEU A 48 9.16 0.23 -6.75
CA LEU A 48 10.18 -0.05 -7.76
C LEU A 48 11.59 0.27 -7.27
N ARG A 49 11.72 1.24 -6.37
CA ARG A 49 12.99 1.84 -5.93
C ARG A 49 12.98 2.05 -4.41
N ASN A 50 13.21 0.97 -3.66
CA ASN A 50 13.27 1.03 -2.20
C ASN A 50 14.46 1.83 -1.68
N ASP A 51 15.51 1.96 -2.48
CA ASP A 51 16.71 2.76 -2.23
C ASP A 51 16.43 4.27 -2.10
N LEU A 52 15.30 4.74 -2.62
CA LEU A 52 14.92 6.15 -2.58
C LEU A 52 13.98 6.51 -1.42
N LEU A 53 13.53 5.52 -0.65
CA LEU A 53 12.53 5.73 0.40
C LEU A 53 13.20 6.04 1.74
N THR A 54 12.73 7.09 2.42
CA THR A 54 13.03 7.37 3.82
C THR A 54 11.77 7.18 4.64
N TYR A 55 11.78 6.24 5.58
CA TYR A 55 10.64 5.96 6.45
C TYR A 55 10.69 6.81 7.71
N LEU A 56 9.53 7.25 8.20
CA LEU A 56 9.44 8.01 9.46
C LEU A 56 9.78 7.11 10.66
N ASN A 57 9.31 5.86 10.66
CA ASN A 57 9.58 4.90 11.73
C ASN A 57 10.58 3.83 11.28
N GLU A 58 11.41 3.36 12.21
CA GLU A 58 12.47 2.39 11.95
C GLU A 58 11.95 1.01 11.50
N ASN A 59 10.78 0.61 12.00
CA ASN A 59 10.14 -0.68 11.72
C ASN A 59 9.25 -0.66 10.46
N ASP A 60 9.01 0.51 9.88
CA ASP A 60 8.11 0.63 8.73
C ASP A 60 8.82 0.19 7.46
N ARG A 61 8.25 -0.78 6.76
CA ARG A 61 8.73 -1.19 5.44
C ARG A 61 7.54 -1.45 4.53
N ILE A 62 7.63 -0.96 3.30
CA ILE A 62 6.76 -1.39 2.20
C ILE A 62 7.44 -2.55 1.50
N SER A 63 6.70 -3.66 1.34
CA SER A 63 7.09 -4.73 0.44
C SER A 63 6.09 -4.81 -0.71
N ASN A 64 6.49 -5.44 -1.81
CA ASN A 64 5.59 -5.68 -2.92
C ASN A 64 4.43 -6.59 -2.50
N GLY A 65 3.23 -6.33 -3.02
CA GLY A 65 2.04 -7.13 -2.69
C GLY A 65 1.19 -6.56 -1.55
N TYR A 66 1.54 -5.40 -1.00
CA TYR A 66 0.75 -4.76 0.04
C TYR A 66 -0.57 -4.23 -0.52
N ILE A 67 -1.68 -4.57 0.14
CA ILE A 67 -2.99 -4.02 -0.15
C ILE A 67 -3.06 -2.62 0.45
N VAL A 68 -3.44 -1.64 -0.35
CA VAL A 68 -3.59 -0.27 0.11
C VAL A 68 -5.05 0.04 0.36
N LEU A 69 -5.35 0.41 1.60
CA LEU A 69 -6.70 0.77 2.03
C LEU A 69 -6.94 2.28 1.86
N GLU A 70 -5.96 3.08 2.24
CA GLU A 70 -6.05 4.54 2.28
C GLU A 70 -4.70 5.18 1.95
N VAL A 71 -4.72 6.31 1.23
CA VAL A 71 -3.55 7.14 0.96
C VAL A 71 -3.93 8.59 1.23
N GLN A 72 -3.24 9.25 2.16
CA GLN A 72 -3.47 10.66 2.52
C GLN A 72 -4.97 10.96 2.79
N GLY A 73 -5.63 10.13 3.59
CA GLY A 73 -7.05 10.31 3.94
C GLY A 73 -8.06 9.83 2.89
N ARG A 74 -7.62 9.40 1.69
CA ARG A 74 -8.52 8.93 0.63
C ARG A 74 -8.56 7.41 0.57
N LYS A 75 -9.77 6.84 0.71
CA LYS A 75 -10.04 5.42 0.49
C LYS A 75 -9.70 5.00 -0.94
N MET A 76 -8.96 3.90 -1.06
CA MET A 76 -8.49 3.37 -2.33
C MET A 76 -9.37 2.24 -2.88
N ALA A 77 -10.26 1.69 -2.05
CA ALA A 77 -11.22 0.67 -2.45
C ALA A 77 -12.15 1.17 -3.55
N GLY A 78 -12.39 0.34 -4.57
CA GLY A 78 -13.28 0.67 -5.69
C GLY A 78 -12.72 1.67 -6.71
N LEU A 79 -11.47 2.13 -6.56
CA LEU A 79 -10.79 2.91 -7.60
C LEU A 79 -10.29 2.00 -8.71
N THR A 80 -10.37 2.48 -9.96
CA THR A 80 -9.66 1.86 -11.09
C THR A 80 -8.15 1.90 -10.86
N SER A 81 -7.41 1.01 -11.52
CA SER A 81 -5.94 1.01 -11.47
C SER A 81 -5.39 2.38 -11.87
N TYR A 82 -5.97 2.99 -12.89
CA TYR A 82 -5.64 4.32 -13.39
C TYR A 82 -5.87 5.41 -12.34
N ASP A 83 -7.06 5.45 -11.71
CA ASP A 83 -7.38 6.47 -10.72
C ASP A 83 -6.54 6.33 -9.45
N ALA A 84 -6.30 5.09 -9.00
CA ALA A 84 -5.43 4.80 -7.87
C ALA A 84 -3.99 5.25 -8.14
N GLN A 85 -3.44 4.92 -9.32
CA GLN A 85 -2.11 5.35 -9.73
C GLN A 85 -2.02 6.88 -9.86
N LYS A 86 -3.04 7.51 -10.46
CA LYS A 86 -3.11 8.98 -10.60
C LYS A 86 -3.15 9.66 -9.24
N TRP A 87 -3.90 9.11 -8.28
CA TRP A 87 -3.94 9.62 -6.92
C TRP A 87 -2.58 9.54 -6.23
N LEU A 88 -1.92 8.38 -6.28
CA LEU A 88 -0.57 8.21 -5.71
C LEU A 88 0.44 9.19 -6.32
N ARG A 89 0.45 9.34 -7.65
CA ARG A 89 1.30 10.33 -8.32
C ARG A 89 1.03 11.75 -7.83
N ASN A 90 -0.23 12.12 -7.64
CA ASN A 90 -0.58 13.44 -7.11
C ASN A 90 -0.10 13.64 -5.67
N CYS A 91 -0.19 12.62 -4.82
CA CYS A 91 0.39 12.65 -3.47
C CYS A 91 1.92 12.72 -3.49
N CYS A 92 2.56 12.11 -4.49
CA CYS A 92 4.00 12.09 -4.64
C CYS A 92 4.60 13.46 -5.05
N VAL A 93 3.88 14.26 -5.84
CA VAL A 93 4.36 15.56 -6.35
C VAL A 93 4.06 16.72 -5.39
N ARG A 94 3.10 16.55 -4.48
CA ARG A 94 2.63 17.58 -3.54
C ARG A 94 3.01 17.30 -2.08
N GLY A 95 3.94 16.37 -1.86
CA GLY A 95 4.47 16.02 -0.54
C GLY A 95 5.50 17.01 -0.03
#